data_AF-H6NLQ0-F1
#
_entry.id   AF-H6NLQ0-F1
#
_cell.length_a   1.000
_cell.length_b   1.000
_cell.length_c   1.000
_cell.angle_alpha   90.00
_cell.angle_beta   90.00
_cell.angle_gamma   90.00
#
_symmetry.space_group_name_H-M   'P 1'
#
loop_
_entity.id
_entity.type
_entity.pdbx_description
1 polymer ?
#
loop_
_entity_poly.entity_id
_entity_poly.type
_entity_poly.pdbx_seq_one_letter_code
_entity_poly.pdbx_strand_id
1 'polypeptide(L)'
;MAVKIIEGDLLLASEDILGHQVNCRGVMGSGVAKGIRARFPEAYTAYQSKCAGERSGTLLGQCQIVRSKGGKYIANLFGQDGFGAGGRYTQEDKLKQALMELREFARSNGLSAALPYRIGSDRGGADWQVVYGIIEEVFKEDEVTLYKLRA
;
A
#
# COMPACT_ATOMS: atom_id res chain seq x y z
N MET A 1 13.97 13.91 -7.49
CA MET A 1 14.44 12.57 -7.91
C MET A 1 13.86 11.58 -6.95
N ALA A 2 13.15 10.55 -7.38
CA ALA A 2 12.13 10.46 -8.43
C ALA A 2 11.65 9.01 -8.35
N VAL A 3 10.33 8.82 -8.31
CA VAL A 3 9.68 7.52 -8.31
C VAL A 3 10.35 6.59 -9.33
N LYS A 4 10.98 5.50 -8.85
CA LYS A 4 11.63 4.51 -9.73
C LYS A 4 10.61 3.48 -10.14
N ILE A 5 10.46 3.20 -11.43
CA ILE A 5 9.61 2.10 -11.90
C ILE A 5 10.51 0.99 -12.40
N ILE A 6 10.38 -0.20 -11.84
CA ILE A 6 11.16 -1.38 -12.26
C ILE A 6 10.25 -2.56 -12.57
N GLU A 7 10.72 -3.48 -13.40
CA GLU A 7 10.03 -4.74 -13.63
C GLU A 7 10.34 -5.73 -12.52
N GLY A 8 9.30 -6.33 -11.95
CA GLY A 8 9.47 -7.34 -10.89
C GLY A 8 8.20 -7.57 -10.07
N ASP A 9 8.26 -8.59 -9.22
CA ASP A 9 7.23 -8.86 -8.22
C ASP A 9 7.57 -8.10 -6.93
N LEU A 10 6.63 -7.26 -6.47
CA LEU A 10 6.74 -6.55 -5.20
C LEU A 10 7.04 -7.49 -4.02
N LEU A 11 6.54 -8.72 -4.04
CA LEU A 11 6.76 -9.69 -2.96
C LEU A 11 8.22 -10.18 -2.87
N LEU A 12 9.02 -9.89 -3.90
CA LEU A 12 10.44 -10.20 -3.99
C LEU A 12 11.33 -8.94 -3.86
N ALA A 13 10.74 -7.79 -3.60
CA ALA A 13 11.44 -6.51 -3.53
C ALA A 13 12.55 -6.52 -2.46
N SER A 14 13.68 -5.90 -2.78
CA SER A 14 14.82 -5.75 -1.87
C SER A 14 14.59 -4.71 -0.78
N GLU A 15 13.65 -3.78 -1.00
CA GLU A 15 13.33 -2.67 -0.10
C GLU A 15 12.77 -3.14 1.24
N ASP A 16 12.99 -2.35 2.28
CA ASP A 16 12.67 -2.71 3.66
C ASP A 16 11.16 -2.75 3.90
N ILE A 17 10.41 -1.83 3.28
CA ILE A 17 8.97 -1.68 3.43
C ILE A 17 8.24 -2.06 2.14
N LEU A 18 7.29 -2.97 2.23
CA LEU A 18 6.37 -3.32 1.16
C LEU A 18 5.00 -2.73 1.45
N GLY A 19 4.63 -1.67 0.73
CA GLY A 19 3.33 -1.02 0.87
C GLY A 19 2.33 -1.49 -0.18
N HIS A 20 1.07 -1.64 0.24
CA HIS A 20 -0.04 -1.93 -0.66
C HIS A 20 -1.32 -1.28 -0.15
N GLN A 21 -2.22 -0.96 -1.08
CA GLN A 21 -3.52 -0.42 -0.71
C GLN A 21 -4.45 -1.53 -0.20
N VAL A 22 -5.11 -1.26 0.93
CA VAL A 22 -6.10 -2.14 1.55
C VAL A 22 -7.46 -1.45 1.68
N ASN A 23 -8.52 -2.25 1.83
CA ASN A 23 -9.84 -1.76 2.21
C ASN A 23 -10.03 -1.71 3.73
N CYS A 24 -11.03 -0.98 4.19
CA CYS A 24 -11.37 -0.87 5.61
C CYS A 24 -12.29 -2.01 6.10
N ARG A 25 -12.60 -3.00 5.25
CA ARG A 25 -13.54 -4.11 5.53
C ARG A 25 -12.86 -5.44 5.82
N GLY A 26 -11.55 -5.47 6.01
CA GLY A 26 -10.85 -6.70 6.37
C GLY A 26 -10.76 -7.72 5.23
N VAL A 27 -10.70 -7.30 3.96
CA VAL A 27 -10.64 -8.26 2.84
C VAL A 27 -9.33 -8.16 2.05
N MET A 28 -8.57 -9.25 2.00
CA MET A 28 -7.37 -9.41 1.15
C MET A 28 -7.49 -10.68 0.30
N GLY A 29 -8.32 -10.63 -0.74
CA GLY A 29 -8.69 -11.79 -1.55
C GLY A 29 -8.05 -11.89 -2.93
N SER A 30 -7.45 -10.81 -3.44
CA SER A 30 -6.95 -10.77 -4.83
C SER A 30 -5.73 -9.86 -4.99
N GLY A 31 -5.10 -9.93 -6.16
CA GLY A 31 -3.94 -9.12 -6.53
C GLY A 31 -2.78 -9.26 -5.54
N VAL A 32 -2.03 -8.16 -5.38
CA VAL A 32 -0.91 -8.05 -4.44
C VAL A 32 -1.31 -8.37 -3.00
N ALA A 33 -2.53 -7.99 -2.58
CA ALA A 33 -3.01 -8.23 -1.22
C ALA A 33 -3.14 -9.73 -0.90
N LYS A 34 -3.56 -10.55 -1.88
CA LYS A 34 -3.56 -12.01 -1.73
C LYS A 34 -2.15 -12.57 -1.53
N GLY A 35 -1.18 -12.04 -2.29
CA GLY A 35 0.23 -12.41 -2.18
C GLY A 35 0.84 -12.01 -0.83
N ILE A 36 0.57 -10.79 -0.37
CA ILE A 36 0.97 -10.30 0.96
C ILE A 36 0.38 -11.19 2.05
N ARG A 37 -0.92 -11.51 2.00
CA ARG A 37 -1.56 -12.41 2.97
C ARG A 37 -0.89 -13.79 3.03
N ALA A 38 -0.54 -14.36 1.88
CA ALA A 38 0.10 -15.67 1.81
C ALA A 38 1.54 -15.66 2.34
N ARG A 39 2.32 -14.61 2.03
CA ARG A 39 3.75 -14.52 2.36
C ARG A 39 4.03 -13.90 3.73
N PHE A 40 3.16 -13.02 4.20
CA PHE A 40 3.30 -12.26 5.45
C PHE A 40 2.00 -12.38 6.29
N PRO A 41 1.70 -13.57 6.82
CA PRO A 41 0.46 -13.81 7.56
C PRO A 41 0.31 -12.91 8.79
N GLU A 42 1.41 -12.43 9.38
CA GLU A 42 1.41 -11.47 10.50
C GLU A 42 0.77 -10.14 10.09
N ALA A 43 1.06 -9.65 8.88
CA ALA A 43 0.46 -8.43 8.35
C ALA A 43 -1.05 -8.58 8.13
N TYR A 44 -1.50 -9.77 7.69
CA TYR A 44 -2.92 -10.05 7.55
C TYR A 44 -3.63 -10.14 8.90
N THR A 45 -3.04 -10.82 9.89
CA THR A 45 -3.62 -10.91 11.24
C THR A 45 -3.74 -9.53 11.91
N ALA A 46 -2.70 -8.70 11.82
CA ALA A 46 -2.74 -7.33 12.34
C ALA A 46 -3.75 -6.45 11.61
N TYR A 47 -3.88 -6.62 10.30
CA TYR A 47 -4.91 -5.96 9.49
C TYR A 47 -6.33 -6.36 9.91
N GLN A 48 -6.59 -7.66 10.07
CA GLN A 48 -7.88 -8.17 10.56
C GLN A 48 -8.24 -7.60 11.92
N SER A 49 -7.29 -7.63 12.86
CA SER A 49 -7.49 -7.09 14.20
C SER A 49 -7.82 -5.61 14.18
N LYS A 50 -7.12 -4.83 13.33
CA LYS A 50 -7.37 -3.39 13.17
C LYS A 50 -8.74 -3.12 12.54
N CYS A 51 -9.14 -3.85 11.49
CA CYS A 51 -10.47 -3.74 10.89
C CYS A 51 -11.62 -4.17 11.81
N ALA A 52 -11.38 -5.12 12.72
CA ALA A 52 -12.39 -5.57 13.67
C ALA A 52 -12.54 -4.62 14.88
N GLY A 53 -11.46 -3.98 15.31
CA GLY A 53 -11.43 -3.09 16.48
C GLY A 53 -11.87 -1.65 16.19
N GLU A 54 -11.86 -1.22 14.93
CA GLU A 54 -12.15 0.16 14.53
C GLU A 54 -13.31 0.24 13.54
N ARG A 55 -14.02 1.37 13.54
CA ARG A 55 -15.06 1.63 12.53
C ARG A 55 -14.38 1.89 11.19
N SER A 56 -14.90 1.32 10.10
CA SER A 56 -14.23 1.38 8.79
C SER A 56 -13.89 2.82 8.32
N GLY A 57 -14.75 3.79 8.62
CA GLY A 57 -14.51 5.20 8.30
C GLY A 57 -13.36 5.87 9.07
N THR A 58 -12.95 5.35 10.24
CA THR A 58 -11.81 5.91 11.01
C THR A 58 -10.47 5.43 10.47
N LEU A 59 -10.45 4.28 9.79
CA LEU A 59 -9.25 3.69 9.20
C LEU A 59 -8.80 4.39 7.92
N LEU A 60 -9.73 5.00 7.17
CA LEU A 60 -9.44 5.68 5.92
C LEU A 60 -8.39 6.77 6.08
N GLY A 61 -7.33 6.68 5.28
CA GLY A 61 -6.21 7.61 5.31
C GLY A 61 -5.05 7.18 6.18
N GLN A 62 -5.22 6.15 7.01
CA GLN A 62 -4.15 5.65 7.87
C GLN A 62 -3.21 4.69 7.12
N CYS A 63 -1.99 4.59 7.61
CA CYS A 63 -1.02 3.55 7.31
C CYS A 63 -0.80 2.68 8.56
N GLN A 64 -0.99 1.37 8.43
CA GLN A 64 -0.57 0.42 9.46
C GLN A 64 0.73 -0.26 9.04
N ILE A 65 1.79 -0.01 9.81
CA ILE A 65 3.08 -0.67 9.65
C ILE A 65 3.13 -1.94 10.51
N VAL A 66 3.46 -3.08 9.90
CA VAL A 66 3.59 -4.36 10.58
C VAL A 66 4.95 -4.97 10.26
N ARG A 67 5.75 -5.26 11.28
CA ARG A 67 7.03 -5.96 11.09
C ARG A 67 6.76 -7.46 10.90
N SER A 68 7.22 -8.01 9.78
CA SER A 68 7.18 -9.44 9.51
C SER A 68 8.28 -10.20 10.27
N LYS A 69 8.12 -11.51 10.43
CA LYS A 69 9.17 -12.37 11.02
C LYS A 69 10.46 -12.38 10.20
N GLY A 70 10.37 -12.15 8.89
CA GLY A 70 11.52 -12.06 7.98
C GLY A 70 12.23 -10.71 8.00
N GLY A 71 11.88 -9.80 8.93
CA GLY A 71 12.53 -8.51 9.09
C GLY A 71 11.98 -7.38 8.21
N LYS A 72 11.28 -7.69 7.12
CA LYS A 72 10.57 -6.71 6.28
C LYS A 72 9.43 -6.04 7.05
N TYR A 73 9.09 -4.81 6.68
CA TYR A 73 7.88 -4.11 7.12
C TYR A 73 6.81 -4.18 6.03
N ILE A 74 5.57 -4.43 6.43
CA ILE A 74 4.41 -4.39 5.54
C ILE A 74 3.56 -3.18 5.90
N ALA A 75 3.28 -2.32 4.92
CA ALA A 75 2.46 -1.14 5.07
C ALA A 75 1.08 -1.36 4.46
N ASN A 76 0.06 -1.51 5.31
CA ASN A 76 -1.33 -1.56 4.89
C ASN A 76 -1.85 -0.12 4.76
N LEU A 77 -2.02 0.36 3.51
CA LEU A 77 -2.43 1.72 3.19
C LEU A 77 -3.96 1.77 3.02
N PHE A 78 -4.68 2.33 3.99
CA PHE A 78 -6.15 2.33 4.00
C PHE A 78 -6.73 3.40 3.06
N GLY A 79 -6.67 3.13 1.75
CA GLY A 79 -7.11 4.05 0.69
C GLY A 79 -8.53 3.83 0.19
N GLN A 80 -9.25 2.80 0.65
CA GLN A 80 -10.63 2.51 0.22
C GLN A 80 -11.48 1.97 1.39
N ASP A 81 -12.77 2.33 1.47
CA ASP A 81 -13.68 1.72 2.47
C ASP A 81 -14.17 0.35 1.98
N GLY A 82 -14.89 0.36 0.85
CA GLY A 82 -15.38 -0.84 0.17
C GLY A 82 -14.33 -1.51 -0.72
N PHE A 83 -14.74 -2.58 -1.39
CA PHE A 83 -13.95 -3.31 -2.40
C PHE A 83 -14.89 -4.01 -3.39
N GLY A 84 -14.38 -4.40 -4.56
CA GLY A 84 -15.16 -5.11 -5.58
C GLY A 84 -14.48 -5.10 -6.94
N ALA A 85 -15.20 -5.51 -7.98
CA ALA A 85 -14.76 -5.44 -9.37
C ALA A 85 -15.58 -4.40 -10.14
N GLY A 86 -14.93 -3.63 -11.03
CA GLY A 86 -15.59 -2.70 -11.94
C GLY A 86 -16.08 -1.38 -11.33
N GLY A 87 -15.71 -1.07 -10.09
CA GLY A 87 -16.06 0.19 -9.40
C GLY A 87 -14.84 1.05 -9.05
N ARG A 88 -15.09 2.32 -8.70
CA ARG A 88 -14.11 3.24 -8.13
C ARG A 88 -14.26 3.28 -6.61
N TYR A 89 -13.29 2.69 -5.91
CA TYR A 89 -13.27 2.52 -4.46
C TYR A 89 -12.15 3.29 -3.79
N THR A 90 -11.02 3.47 -4.49
CA THR A 90 -9.93 4.30 -3.99
C THR A 90 -10.43 5.73 -3.81
N GLN A 91 -10.21 6.24 -2.61
CA GLN A 91 -10.33 7.65 -2.28
C GLN A 91 -8.94 8.26 -2.35
N GLU A 92 -8.65 9.00 -3.40
CA GLU A 92 -7.30 9.47 -3.73
C GLU A 92 -6.69 10.32 -2.60
N ASP A 93 -7.48 11.21 -1.98
CA ASP A 93 -7.04 12.00 -0.82
C ASP A 93 -6.67 11.13 0.39
N LYS A 94 -7.37 10.01 0.58
CA LYS A 94 -7.07 9.05 1.66
C LYS A 94 -5.84 8.23 1.33
N LEU A 95 -5.68 7.82 0.09
CA LEU A 95 -4.44 7.18 -0.34
C LEU A 95 -3.24 8.12 -0.16
N LYS A 96 -3.38 9.41 -0.48
CA LYS A 96 -2.36 10.43 -0.24
C LYS A 96 -1.97 10.51 1.24
N GLN A 97 -2.95 10.60 2.14
CA GLN A 97 -2.70 10.61 3.59
C GLN A 97 -1.92 9.37 4.05
N ALA A 98 -2.32 8.18 3.61
CA ALA A 98 -1.64 6.95 4.00
C ALA A 98 -0.21 6.87 3.43
N LEU A 99 0.01 7.36 2.21
CA LEU A 99 1.34 7.45 1.61
C LEU A 99 2.24 8.44 2.35
N MET A 100 1.70 9.56 2.85
CA MET A 100 2.45 10.51 3.67
C MET A 100 2.89 9.88 4.99
N GLU A 101 2.03 9.10 5.65
CA GLU A 101 2.39 8.37 6.87
C GLU A 101 3.47 7.31 6.59
N LEU A 102 3.37 6.58 5.48
CA LEU A 102 4.40 5.64 5.03
C LEU A 102 5.74 6.36 4.80
N ARG A 103 5.74 7.47 4.06
CA ARG A 103 6.94 8.26 3.78
C ARG A 103 7.59 8.75 5.06
N GLU A 104 6.81 9.24 6.01
CA GLU A 104 7.32 9.70 7.30
C GLU A 104 7.96 8.56 8.11
N PHE A 105 7.29 7.40 8.18
CA PHE A 105 7.85 6.23 8.83
C PHE A 105 9.16 5.77 8.17
N ALA A 106 9.19 5.70 6.84
CA ALA A 106 10.37 5.29 6.08
C ALA A 106 11.55 6.24 6.35
N ARG A 107 11.32 7.56 6.22
CA ARG A 107 12.31 8.60 6.43
C ARG A 107 12.85 8.62 7.86
N SER A 108 11.97 8.58 8.86
CA SER A 108 12.37 8.62 10.27
C SER A 108 13.20 7.41 10.71
N ASN A 109 13.11 6.28 9.99
CA ASN A 109 13.83 5.06 10.30
C ASN A 109 14.97 4.75 9.30
N GLY A 110 15.20 5.60 8.30
CA GLY A 110 16.20 5.36 7.25
C GLY A 110 15.92 4.10 6.41
N LEU A 111 14.65 3.80 6.17
CA LEU A 111 14.19 2.59 5.48
C LEU A 111 13.78 2.90 4.03
N SER A 112 14.02 1.95 3.14
CA SER A 112 13.56 2.00 1.75
C SER A 112 12.13 1.49 1.60
N ALA A 113 11.35 2.03 0.65
CA ALA A 113 9.96 1.66 0.43
C ALA A 113 9.66 1.27 -1.02
N ALA A 114 8.87 0.20 -1.17
CA ALA A 114 8.37 -0.28 -2.45
C ALA A 114 6.84 -0.39 -2.47
N LEU A 115 6.22 -0.06 -3.61
CA LEU A 115 4.78 -0.15 -3.86
C LEU A 115 4.53 -0.91 -5.17
N PRO A 116 3.34 -1.50 -5.40
CA PRO A 116 3.00 -2.06 -6.69
C PRO A 116 2.70 -0.92 -7.68
N TYR A 117 3.18 -1.07 -8.92
CA TYR A 117 2.71 -0.24 -10.04
C TYR A 117 1.20 -0.39 -10.19
N ARG A 118 0.49 0.71 -10.50
CA ARG A 118 -0.99 0.79 -10.50
C ARG A 118 -1.65 0.54 -9.14
N ILE A 119 -0.96 0.80 -8.02
CA ILE A 119 -1.60 0.89 -6.71
C ILE A 119 -2.84 1.80 -6.78
N GLY A 120 -3.95 1.37 -6.18
CA GLY A 120 -5.22 2.10 -6.19
C GLY A 120 -5.99 2.15 -7.52
N SER A 121 -5.33 1.91 -8.66
CA SER A 121 -5.95 2.10 -9.97
C SER A 121 -6.51 0.84 -10.61
N ASP A 122 -5.88 -0.31 -10.42
CA ASP A 122 -6.29 -1.56 -11.08
C ASP A 122 -7.66 -2.04 -10.58
N ARG A 123 -7.71 -2.56 -9.35
CA ARG A 123 -8.98 -3.00 -8.71
C ARG A 123 -9.69 -1.90 -7.93
N GLY A 124 -8.95 -0.87 -7.53
CA GLY A 124 -9.50 0.28 -6.82
C GLY A 124 -10.18 1.29 -7.74
N GLY A 125 -9.94 1.22 -9.05
CA GLY A 125 -10.64 2.01 -10.07
C GLY A 125 -10.32 3.51 -10.09
N ALA A 126 -9.31 3.98 -9.34
CA ALA A 126 -8.82 5.35 -9.47
C ALA A 126 -8.03 5.55 -10.78
N ASP A 127 -8.01 6.78 -11.28
CA ASP A 127 -7.18 7.14 -12.42
C ASP A 127 -5.69 7.01 -12.04
N TRP A 128 -4.95 6.21 -12.81
CA TRP A 128 -3.53 6.00 -12.57
C TRP A 128 -2.70 7.27 -12.68
N GLN A 129 -3.03 8.20 -13.58
CA GLN A 129 -2.30 9.47 -13.70
C GLN A 129 -2.47 10.31 -12.44
N VAL A 130 -3.66 10.31 -11.84
CA VAL A 130 -3.93 11.01 -10.58
C VAL A 130 -3.15 10.36 -9.44
N VAL A 131 -3.23 9.03 -9.30
CA VAL A 131 -2.51 8.32 -8.23
C VAL A 131 -1.00 8.44 -8.40
N TYR A 132 -0.48 8.36 -9.62
CA TYR A 132 0.94 8.53 -9.89
C TYR A 132 1.40 9.94 -9.51
N GLY A 133 0.66 10.99 -9.87
CA GLY A 133 0.95 12.37 -9.47
C GLY A 133 0.96 12.56 -7.94
N ILE A 134 0.06 11.87 -7.21
CA ILE A 134 0.07 11.86 -5.74
C ILE A 134 1.36 11.21 -5.21
N ILE A 135 1.79 10.08 -5.78
CA ILE A 135 3.02 9.41 -5.35
C ILE A 135 4.22 10.32 -5.62
N GLU A 136 4.29 10.95 -6.79
CA GLU A 136 5.35 11.91 -7.13
C GLU A 136 5.38 13.11 -6.16
N GLU A 137 4.21 13.63 -5.79
CA GLU A 137 4.11 14.73 -4.83
C GLU A 137 4.57 14.32 -3.43
N VAL A 138 4.11 13.17 -2.93
CA VAL A 138 4.42 12.68 -1.57
C VAL A 138 5.89 12.32 -1.43
N PHE A 139 6.48 11.69 -2.45
CA PHE A 139 7.87 11.25 -2.48
C PHE A 139 8.77 12.19 -3.30
N LYS A 140 8.43 13.48 -3.39
CA LYS A 140 9.21 14.43 -4.20
C LYS A 140 10.68 14.58 -3.73
N GLU A 141 10.93 14.39 -2.43
CA GLU A 141 12.24 14.50 -1.77
C GLU A 141 12.78 13.14 -1.25
N ASP A 142 12.01 12.06 -1.42
CA ASP A 142 12.29 10.75 -0.84
C ASP A 142 12.23 9.68 -1.95
N GLU A 143 12.99 8.59 -1.84
CA GLU A 143 12.96 7.53 -2.84
C GLU A 143 11.82 6.54 -2.59
N VAL A 144 11.11 6.15 -3.65
CA VAL A 144 10.15 5.04 -3.64
C VAL A 144 10.25 4.26 -4.95
N THR A 145 10.20 2.93 -4.86
CA THR A 145 10.22 2.03 -6.02
C THR A 145 8.82 1.48 -6.31
N LEU A 146 8.37 1.59 -7.55
CA LEU A 146 7.15 0.97 -8.06
C LEU A 146 7.49 -0.30 -8.85
N TYR A 147 7.03 -1.44 -8.35
CA TYR A 147 7.22 -2.74 -8.98
C TYR A 147 6.10 -3.03 -9.97
N LYS A 148 6.45 -3.13 -11.25
CA LYS A 148 5.55 -3.53 -12.34
C LYS A 148 5.73 -5.02 -12.63
N LEU A 149 4.72 -5.81 -12.28
CA LEU A 149 4.72 -7.25 -12.55
C LEU A 149 4.80 -7.48 -14.07
N ARG A 150 5.65 -8.41 -14.50
CA ARG A 150 5.68 -8.84 -15.90
C ARG A 150 4.37 -9.55 -16.22
N ALA A 151 3.77 -9.16 -17.35
CA ALA A 151 2.58 -9.79 -17.91
C ALA A 151 2.94 -11.12 -18.57
#